data_AF-A0A6B3EIT6-F1
#
_entry.id   AF-A0A6B3EIT6-F1
#
_cell.length_a   1.000
_cell.length_b   1.000
_cell.length_c   1.000
_cell.angle_alpha   90.00
_cell.angle_beta   90.00
_cell.angle_gamma   90.00
#
_symmetry.space_group_name_H-M   'P 1'
#
loop_
_entity.id
_entity.type
_entity.pdbx_description
1 polymer ?
#
loop_
_entity_poly.entity_id
_entity_poly.type
_entity_poly.pdbx_seq_one_letter_code
_entity_poly.pdbx_strand_id
1 'polypeptide(L)' 'AEDIERYAVALTQATRVHPELRLGASPRATLHLVRAARASAALAGRDFVLPDDVQHLAVPVLAHRLLPTTQAQL' A
#
# COMPACT_ATOMS: atom_id res chain seq x y z
N ALA A 1 13.95 7.26 -5.64
CA ALA A 1 12.77 6.50 -6.15
C ALA A 1 12.81 5.05 -5.69
N GLU A 2 13.97 4.38 -5.83
CA GLU A 2 14.14 2.97 -5.45
C GLU A 2 13.72 2.65 -4.00
N ASP A 3 13.99 3.55 -3.05
CA ASP A 3 13.60 3.35 -1.64
C ASP A 3 12.09 3.40 -1.41
N ILE A 4 11.37 4.24 -2.15
CA ILE A 4 9.90 4.32 -2.07
C ILE A 4 9.26 3.06 -2.66
N GLU A 5 9.81 2.55 -3.76
CA GLU A 5 9.33 1.32 -4.37
C GLU A 5 9.59 0.11 -3.46
N ARG A 6 10.79 0.03 -2.87
CA ARG A 6 11.11 -0.96 -1.82
C ARG A 6 10.15 -0.85 -0.63
N TYR A 7 9.87 0.36 -0.16
CA TYR A 7 8.94 0.59 0.95
C TYR A 7 7.51 0.12 0.63
N ALA A 8 6.99 0.45 -0.56
CA ALA A 8 5.67 -0.02 -0.99
C ALA A 8 5.62 -1.55 -1.15
N VAL A 9 6.68 -2.17 -1.68
CA VAL A 9 6.81 -3.63 -1.75
C VAL A 9 6.83 -4.24 -0.35
N ALA A 10 7.60 -3.70 0.58
CA ALA A 10 7.68 -4.19 1.96
C ALA A 10 6.32 -4.12 2.68
N LEU A 11 5.61 -2.99 2.56
CA LEU A 11 4.24 -2.84 3.09
C LEU A 11 3.30 -3.91 2.53
N THR A 12 3.27 -4.07 1.20
CA THR A 12 2.40 -5.07 0.57
C THR A 12 2.81 -6.51 0.86
N GLN A 13 4.10 -6.79 1.03
CA GLN A 13 4.60 -8.10 1.49
C GLN A 13 4.16 -8.39 2.93
N ALA A 14 4.21 -7.41 3.83
CA ALA A 14 3.75 -7.58 5.20
C ALA A 14 2.28 -8.05 5.25
N THR A 15 1.41 -7.52 4.38
CA THR A 15 0.01 -7.97 4.31
C THR A 15 -0.16 -9.42 3.84
N ARG A 16 0.81 -9.99 3.11
CA ARG A 16 0.75 -11.38 2.62
C ARG A 16 1.15 -12.42 3.66
N VAL A 17 1.91 -12.00 4.67
CA VAL A 17 2.37 -12.88 5.76
C VAL A 17 1.67 -12.57 7.08
N HIS A 18 0.72 -11.63 7.09
CA HIS A 18 0.01 -11.22 8.29
C HIS A 18 -0.99 -12.31 8.72
N PRO A 19 -0.92 -12.81 9.97
CA PRO A 19 -1.74 -13.95 10.42
C PRO A 19 -3.25 -13.65 10.42
N GLU A 20 -3.63 -12.39 10.57
CA GLU A 20 -5.05 -11.97 10.56
C GLU A 20 -5.65 -11.84 9.15
N LEU A 21 -4.84 -11.99 8.09
CA LEU A 21 -5.28 -11.88 6.71
C LEU A 21 -5.28 -13.26 6.04
N ARG A 22 -6.45 -13.67 5.55
CA ARG A 22 -6.61 -14.82 4.66
C ARG A 22 -6.11 -14.53 3.25
N LEU A 23 -6.15 -13.27 2.81
CA LEU A 23 -5.59 -12.81 1.55
C LEU A 23 -4.93 -11.45 1.71
N GLY A 24 -3.63 -11.39 1.42
CA GLY A 24 -2.85 -10.15 1.37
C GLY A 24 -2.90 -9.45 0.02
N ALA A 25 -2.24 -8.29 -0.05
CA ALA A 25 -2.15 -7.47 -1.25
C ALA A 25 -1.39 -8.17 -2.39
N SER A 26 -1.97 -8.13 -3.60
CA SER A 26 -1.32 -8.64 -4.82
C SER A 26 -0.27 -7.65 -5.36
N PRO A 27 0.64 -8.07 -6.27
CA PRO A 27 1.58 -7.15 -6.94
C PRO A 27 0.88 -5.97 -7.64
N ARG A 28 -0.36 -6.15 -8.12
CA ARG A 28 -1.18 -5.07 -8.71
C ARG A 28 -1.52 -3.98 -7.68
N ALA A 29 -1.67 -4.35 -6.41
CA ALA A 29 -1.91 -3.39 -5.34
C ALA A 29 -0.70 -2.50 -5.07
N THR A 30 0.51 -3.06 -5.10
CA THR A 30 1.75 -2.29 -5.00
C THR A 30 1.85 -1.26 -6.13
N LEU A 31 1.58 -1.66 -7.37
CA LEU A 31 1.61 -0.74 -8.53
C LEU A 31 0.61 0.41 -8.38
N HIS A 32 -0.61 0.13 -7.91
CA HIS A 32 -1.62 1.17 -7.69
C HIS A 32 -1.22 2.11 -6.55
N LEU A 33 -0.62 1.59 -5.48
CA LEU A 33 -0.16 2.40 -4.35
C LEU A 33 0.93 3.37 -4.78
N VAL A 34 1.93 2.91 -5.53
CA VAL A 34 3.00 3.77 -6.06
C VAL A 34 2.46 4.82 -7.03
N ARG A 35 1.53 4.45 -7.92
CA ARG A 35 0.91 5.40 -8.86
C ARG A 35 0.10 6.47 -8.13
N ALA A 36 -0.70 6.08 -7.14
CA ALA A 36 -1.46 7.01 -6.33
C ALA A 36 -0.53 7.95 -5.55
N ALA A 37 0.57 7.45 -4.99
CA ALA A 37 1.54 8.27 -4.26
C ALA A 37 2.23 9.30 -5.17
N ARG A 38 2.59 8.92 -6.40
CA ARG A 38 3.11 9.86 -7.41
C ARG A 38 2.08 10.94 -7.77
N ALA A 39 0.82 10.56 -7.94
CA ALA A 39 -0.26 11.52 -8.20
C ALA A 39 -0.48 12.48 -7.01
N SER A 40 -0.47 11.97 -5.78
CA SER A 40 -0.57 12.78 -4.55
C SER A 40 0.57 13.79 -4.44
N ALA A 41 1.82 13.36 -4.66
CA ALA A 41 2.98 14.25 -4.65
C ALA A 41 2.85 15.36 -5.71
N ALA A 42 2.46 15.00 -6.94
CA ALA A 42 2.26 15.97 -8.02
C ALA A 42 1.15 16.98 -7.71
N LEU A 43 0.02 16.53 -7.13
CA LEU A 43 -1.07 17.41 -6.68
C LEU A 43 -0.63 18.35 -5.56
N ALA A 44 0.34 17.93 -4.76
CA ALA A 44 0.98 18.76 -3.73
C ALA A 44 2.14 19.63 -4.26
N GLY A 45 2.34 19.72 -5.58
CA GLY A 45 3.38 20.53 -6.20
C GLY A 45 4.81 20.00 -6.03
N ARG A 46 4.98 18.71 -5.74
CA ARG A 46 6.27 18.05 -5.54
C ARG A 46 6.60 17.10 -6.69
N ASP A 47 7.86 17.10 -7.11
CA ASP A 47 8.38 16.21 -8.16
C ASP A 47 8.81 14.83 -7.64
N PHE A 48 8.74 14.61 -6.33
CA PHE A 48 9.15 13.37 -5.69
C PHE A 48 8.15 12.93 -4.61
N VAL A 49 8.06 11.61 -4.46
CA VAL A 49 7.19 10.95 -3.48
C VAL A 49 7.89 10.90 -2.12
N LEU A 50 7.16 11.26 -1.07
CA LEU A 50 7.56 11.07 0.33
C LEU A 50 6.96 9.77 0.89
N PRO A 51 7.56 9.16 1.92
CA PRO A 51 6.97 8.02 2.62
C PRO A 51 5.54 8.29 3.10
N ASP A 52 5.24 9.52 3.54
CA ASP A 52 3.91 9.94 3.98
C ASP A 52 2.84 9.83 2.89
N ASP A 53 3.19 10.07 1.61
CA ASP A 53 2.24 9.90 0.50
C ASP A 53 1.81 8.44 0.39
N VAL A 54 2.76 7.51 0.54
CA VAL A 54 2.49 6.07 0.51
C VAL A 54 1.64 5.65 1.71
N GLN A 55 1.94 6.17 2.90
CA GLN A 55 1.20 5.86 4.12
C GLN A 55 -0.25 6.36 4.06
N HIS A 56 -0.48 7.61 3.66
CA HIS A 56 -1.82 8.18 3.52
C HIS A 56 -2.69 7.40 2.54
N LEU A 57 -2.07 6.85 1.49
CA LEU A 57 -2.78 6.10 0.46
C LEU A 57 -2.88 4.60 0.73
N ALA A 58 -2.22 4.09 1.76
CA ALA A 58 -2.22 2.67 2.08
C ALA A 58 -3.65 2.15 2.34
N VAL A 59 -4.43 2.85 3.18
CA VAL A 59 -5.81 2.44 3.49
C VAL A 59 -6.73 2.49 2.26
N PRO A 60 -6.91 3.63 1.55
CA PRO A 60 -7.83 3.69 0.43
C PRO A 60 -7.44 2.76 -0.74
N VAL A 61 -6.14 2.47 -0.93
CA VAL A 61 -5.68 1.57 -2.00
C VAL A 61 -5.75 0.10 -1.60
N LEU A 62 -5.43 -0.25 -0.34
CA LEU A 62 -5.26 -1.65 0.07
C LEU A 62 -6.48 -2.23 0.77
N ALA A 63 -7.26 -1.48 1.55
CA ALA A 63 -8.28 -2.05 2.46
C ALA A 63 -9.29 -2.95 1.74
N HIS A 64 -9.79 -2.52 0.59
CA HIS A 64 -10.76 -3.27 -0.23
C HIS A 64 -10.14 -4.45 -1.02
N ARG A 65 -8.83 -4.69 -0.85
CA ARG A 65 -8.06 -5.74 -1.53
C ARG A 65 -7.50 -6.78 -0.56
N LEU A 66 -7.73 -6.59 0.73
CA LEU A 66 -7.34 -7.52 1.79
C LEU A 66 -8.56 -8.31 2.21
N LEU A 67 -8.34 -9.58 2.54
CA LEU A 67 -9.39 -10.44 3.08
C LEU A 67 -8.98 -10.84 4.50
N PRO A 68 -9.63 -10.29 5.53
CA PRO A 68 -9.41 -10.75 6.89
C PRO A 68 -9.77 -12.23 7.07
N THR A 69 -9.15 -12.86 8.06
CA THR A 69 -9.64 -14.12 8.63
C THR A 69 -10.97 -13.89 9.35
N THR A 70 -11.75 -14.94 9.55
CA THR A 70 -13.01 -14.85 10.32
C THR A 70 -12.76 -14.34 11.74
N GLN A 71 -11.68 -14.77 12.39
CA GLN A 71 -11.34 -14.34 13.75
C GLN A 71 -11.05 -12.84 13.84
N ALA A 72 -10.42 -12.25 12.82
CA ALA A 72 -10.11 -10.82 12.78
C ALA A 72 -11.33 -9.93 12.47
N GLN A 73 -12.48 -10.51 12.13
CA GLN A 73 -13.72 -9.79 11.84
C GLN A 73 -14.70 -9.78 13.02
N LEU A 74 -14.44 -10.59 14.05
CA LEU A 74 -15.25 -10.74 15.27
C LEU A 74 -14.75 -9.79 16.35
#